data_AF-A0A4Q2JPR6-F1
#
_entry.id   AF-A0A4Q2JPR6-F1
#
_cell.length_a   1.000
_cell.length_b   1.000
_cell.length_c   1.000
_cell.angle_alpha   90.00
_cell.angle_beta   90.00
_cell.angle_gamma   90.00
#
_symmetry.space_group_name_H-M   'P 1'
#
loop_
_entity.id
_entity.type
_entity.pdbx_description
1 polymer ?
#
loop_
_entity_poly.entity_id
_entity_poly.type
_entity_poly.pdbx_seq_one_letter_code
_entity_poly.pdbx_strand_id
1 'polypeptide(L)'
;MSSPRRVNVVQAKPGTGSSLHARTPAALLTRDGRSRFGHCPVLRQELAESAPIDDARTRPRRECPTGNGSIFHDERSTLSLEPARRREARMAAIGDVARLAGVSKATASRALTGNGYVAEETRRRVETAAAEIGYIASPDAASLVTGRTKNVGVVIPFVNRWFFGEVLEGIERALLTAGYDLTLYNLSDSGPDRARVFEFFLARKRVDAVIAVGVDLAEHEVAALDRREKPLVCLGGTGGTAARLSVDDRAVGQLATEHLLHLGHTRIAHLAGAGASERPDTVQGLRRHGFLDAMGAAGHDPSPADVVETEMTMPGGYRAALQLLGHPGPRPTAVFAASDELAFGALRAAERLGIAMPAELSVVGVDGHEYAEMFDLTTVEQYPGEQGRSAVGVVLRLLGEGAVADPLPDSGAPLPTRLVVRASTTAAPR
;
A
#
# COMPACT_ATOMS: atom_id res chain seq x y z
N MET A 1 -13.29 -61.36 -17.45
CA MET A 1 -14.38 -60.55 -16.84
C MET A 1 -13.79 -59.14 -16.62
N SER A 2 -13.76 -58.34 -17.68
CA SER A 2 -14.56 -57.11 -17.89
C SER A 2 -14.01 -55.91 -17.10
N SER A 3 -13.02 -55.18 -17.62
CA SER A 3 -13.11 -54.03 -18.57
C SER A 3 -13.72 -52.74 -17.98
N PRO A 4 -13.04 -51.57 -18.05
CA PRO A 4 -13.52 -50.30 -17.51
C PRO A 4 -14.41 -49.54 -18.53
N ARG A 5 -15.47 -48.87 -18.05
CA ARG A 5 -16.36 -48.06 -18.88
C ARG A 5 -15.78 -46.66 -19.14
N ARG A 6 -15.60 -46.36 -20.42
CA ARG A 6 -15.56 -45.00 -21.01
C ARG A 6 -16.98 -44.43 -21.05
N VAL A 7 -17.14 -43.12 -20.87
CA VAL A 7 -18.29 -42.38 -21.37
C VAL A 7 -17.81 -41.16 -22.17
N ASN A 8 -18.43 -40.99 -23.32
CA ASN A 8 -18.05 -40.16 -24.45
C ASN A 8 -18.37 -38.67 -24.28
N VAL A 9 -17.50 -37.88 -24.92
CA VAL A 9 -17.73 -36.52 -25.41
C VAL A 9 -18.80 -36.55 -26.51
N VAL A 10 -19.77 -35.62 -26.46
CA VAL A 10 -20.62 -35.28 -27.62
C VAL A 10 -20.66 -33.76 -27.76
N GLN A 11 -20.14 -33.28 -28.89
CA GLN A 11 -20.33 -31.92 -29.38
C GLN A 11 -21.73 -31.76 -30.00
N ALA A 12 -22.37 -30.63 -29.77
CA ALA A 12 -23.47 -30.14 -30.61
C ALA A 12 -23.54 -28.60 -30.64
N LYS A 13 -23.36 -28.03 -31.83
CA LYS A 13 -23.85 -26.74 -32.35
C LYS A 13 -24.10 -26.98 -33.86
N PRO A 14 -24.88 -26.17 -34.61
CA PRO A 14 -25.45 -24.85 -34.30
C PRO A 14 -26.96 -24.70 -34.67
N GLY A 15 -27.58 -23.60 -34.25
CA GLY A 15 -28.92 -23.22 -34.68
C GLY A 15 -29.13 -21.70 -34.63
N THR A 16 -29.29 -21.12 -35.81
CA THR A 16 -29.60 -19.73 -36.14
C THR A 16 -31.03 -19.32 -35.76
N GLY A 17 -31.25 -18.05 -35.38
CA GLY A 17 -32.60 -17.47 -35.22
C GLY A 17 -32.54 -15.97 -34.91
N SER A 18 -33.31 -15.19 -35.66
CA SER A 18 -33.20 -13.73 -35.85
C SER A 18 -34.15 -12.89 -34.97
N SER A 19 -33.72 -11.65 -34.73
CA SER A 19 -34.48 -10.37 -34.60
C SER A 19 -35.52 -10.17 -33.48
N LEU A 20 -35.37 -9.06 -32.74
CA LEU A 20 -36.37 -7.98 -32.54
C LEU A 20 -35.78 -6.94 -31.55
N HIS A 21 -35.24 -5.81 -32.02
CA HIS A 21 -35.85 -4.47 -31.92
C HIS A 21 -36.65 -4.21 -30.62
N ALA A 22 -36.07 -3.42 -29.70
CA ALA A 22 -36.80 -2.74 -28.64
C ALA A 22 -36.45 -1.26 -28.63
N ARG A 23 -37.49 -0.45 -28.84
CA ARG A 23 -37.49 1.00 -28.98
C ARG A 23 -37.55 1.68 -27.61
N THR A 24 -36.91 2.85 -27.56
CA THR A 24 -37.07 3.92 -26.58
C THR A 24 -38.54 4.35 -26.41
N PRO A 25 -39.04 4.62 -25.19
CA PRO A 25 -40.27 5.37 -25.02
C PRO A 25 -39.97 6.86 -24.76
N ALA A 26 -40.59 7.70 -25.60
CA ALA A 26 -40.74 9.13 -25.41
C ALA A 26 -41.83 9.41 -24.36
N ALA A 27 -41.54 10.34 -23.44
CA ALA A 27 -42.50 10.81 -22.43
C ALA A 27 -43.37 11.94 -23.01
N LEU A 28 -44.69 11.74 -22.98
CA LEU A 28 -45.72 12.76 -23.18
C LEU A 28 -45.92 13.56 -21.88
N LEU A 29 -45.68 14.87 -21.95
CA LEU A 29 -46.09 15.85 -20.95
C LEU A 29 -47.53 16.29 -21.22
N THR A 30 -48.39 16.24 -20.20
CA THR A 30 -49.64 17.02 -20.17
C THR A 30 -49.83 17.71 -18.82
N ARG A 31 -50.44 18.90 -18.93
CA ARG A 31 -51.20 19.70 -17.96
C ARG A 31 -50.49 20.53 -16.88
N ASP A 32 -50.51 21.85 -17.16
CA ASP A 32 -51.16 22.92 -16.38
C ASP A 32 -51.36 22.74 -14.86
N GLY A 33 -50.85 23.73 -14.12
CA GLY A 33 -51.23 23.99 -12.73
C GLY A 33 -50.55 25.23 -12.15
N ARG A 34 -51.15 26.41 -12.34
CA ARG A 34 -50.71 27.69 -11.75
C ARG A 34 -50.97 27.75 -10.24
N SER A 35 -49.99 28.20 -9.44
CA SER A 35 -50.22 29.04 -8.25
C SER A 35 -48.96 29.90 -7.99
N ARG A 36 -49.02 31.20 -8.31
CA ARG A 36 -49.12 32.37 -7.40
C ARG A 36 -47.92 32.55 -6.44
N PHE A 37 -46.89 33.23 -6.93
CA PHE A 37 -45.89 33.94 -6.12
C PHE A 37 -46.33 35.38 -5.85
N GLY A 38 -46.22 35.79 -4.58
CA GLY A 38 -46.25 37.18 -4.15
C GLY A 38 -44.87 37.84 -4.34
N HIS A 39 -44.92 39.12 -4.75
CA HIS A 39 -43.89 40.15 -4.87
C HIS A 39 -42.84 40.16 -3.72
N CYS A 40 -41.59 40.65 -3.84
CA CYS A 40 -40.98 41.75 -4.62
C CYS A 40 -39.41 41.74 -4.42
N PRO A 41 -38.56 42.68 -4.91
CA PRO A 41 -37.72 42.48 -6.12
C PRO A 41 -36.19 42.84 -6.01
N VAL A 42 -35.40 42.28 -6.94
CA VAL A 42 -34.35 42.89 -7.84
C VAL A 42 -33.12 43.58 -7.18
N LEU A 43 -31.87 43.17 -7.47
CA LEU A 43 -31.07 43.34 -8.71
C LEU A 43 -30.09 42.14 -8.87
N ARG A 44 -30.11 41.27 -9.93
CA ARG A 44 -29.59 41.41 -11.33
C ARG A 44 -28.21 42.08 -11.38
N GLN A 45 -27.16 41.58 -12.06
CA GLN A 45 -26.97 40.72 -13.24
C GLN A 45 -25.42 40.45 -13.27
N GLU A 46 -24.83 39.33 -13.70
CA GLU A 46 -24.76 38.80 -15.06
C GLU A 46 -24.10 37.41 -15.06
N LEU A 47 -24.66 36.53 -15.90
CA LEU A 47 -24.08 35.27 -16.39
C LEU A 47 -23.41 35.56 -17.75
N ALA A 48 -22.30 34.88 -18.07
CA ALA A 48 -22.08 34.27 -19.39
C ALA A 48 -20.81 33.39 -19.41
N GLU A 49 -20.98 32.23 -20.02
CA GLU A 49 -20.01 31.15 -20.21
C GLU A 49 -19.15 31.31 -21.50
N SER A 50 -17.98 30.64 -21.47
CA SER A 50 -17.35 29.82 -22.53
C SER A 50 -16.78 30.38 -23.86
N ALA A 51 -15.44 30.27 -23.95
CA ALA A 51 -14.58 29.64 -25.02
C ALA A 51 -14.36 30.35 -26.40
N PRO A 52 -13.42 29.89 -27.28
CA PRO A 52 -11.94 29.75 -27.15
C PRO A 52 -11.09 30.24 -28.38
N ILE A 53 -9.75 30.31 -28.22
CA ILE A 53 -8.58 30.11 -29.15
C ILE A 53 -8.60 30.69 -30.61
N ASP A 54 -7.68 31.61 -30.99
CA ASP A 54 -6.43 31.36 -31.79
C ASP A 54 -5.72 32.63 -32.36
N ASP A 55 -4.40 32.49 -32.50
CA ASP A 55 -3.32 33.09 -33.34
C ASP A 55 -3.18 34.59 -33.80
N ALA A 56 -1.89 34.96 -33.84
CA ALA A 56 -1.16 35.82 -34.77
C ALA A 56 -1.18 37.37 -34.72
N ARG A 57 0.01 37.89 -34.37
CA ARG A 57 0.79 38.98 -35.02
C ARG A 57 0.11 40.34 -35.28
N THR A 58 0.61 41.41 -34.62
CA THR A 58 1.36 42.56 -35.21
C THR A 58 1.31 43.85 -34.35
N ARG A 59 2.48 44.24 -33.77
CA ARG A 59 3.04 45.61 -33.51
C ARG A 59 2.18 46.70 -32.79
N PRO A 60 2.73 47.86 -32.33
CA PRO A 60 4.12 48.33 -32.28
C PRO A 60 4.61 48.75 -30.87
N ARG A 61 5.93 48.98 -30.83
CA ARG A 61 6.71 49.55 -29.73
C ARG A 61 6.15 50.90 -29.24
N ARG A 62 6.10 51.08 -27.92
CA ARG A 62 6.17 52.39 -27.27
C ARG A 62 7.36 52.37 -26.30
N GLU A 63 8.33 53.21 -26.63
CA GLU A 63 9.41 53.60 -25.72
C GLU A 63 8.80 54.30 -24.50
N CYS A 64 9.33 53.98 -23.31
CA CYS A 64 9.09 54.75 -22.10
C CYS A 64 10.43 55.20 -21.50
N PRO A 65 10.45 56.38 -20.88
CA PRO A 65 11.64 57.20 -20.75
C PRO A 65 12.46 56.89 -19.49
N THR A 66 13.73 57.25 -19.57
CA THR A 66 14.74 57.23 -18.52
C THR A 66 14.37 58.16 -17.36
N GLY A 67 14.45 57.65 -16.13
CA GLY A 67 14.31 58.43 -14.91
C GLY A 67 14.80 57.64 -13.70
N ASN A 68 15.96 58.06 -13.17
CA ASN A 68 16.68 57.48 -12.04
C ASN A 68 15.85 57.36 -10.76
N GLY A 69 16.03 56.25 -10.04
CA GLY A 69 15.54 56.07 -8.66
C GLY A 69 15.92 54.70 -8.14
N SER A 70 16.85 54.67 -7.21
CA SER A 70 17.63 53.55 -6.71
C SER A 70 16.87 52.55 -5.83
N ILE A 71 17.53 51.38 -5.65
CA ILE A 71 17.35 50.34 -4.62
C ILE A 71 16.41 49.21 -5.02
N PHE A 72 16.95 48.22 -5.72
CA PHE A 72 16.90 46.79 -5.38
C PHE A 72 17.96 46.08 -6.25
N HIS A 73 19.13 45.77 -5.69
CA HIS A 73 20.07 44.85 -6.31
C HIS A 73 19.50 43.43 -6.16
N ASP A 74 18.97 42.89 -7.27
CA ASP A 74 18.66 41.48 -7.46
C ASP A 74 20.00 40.73 -7.54
N GLU A 75 20.59 40.38 -6.39
CA GLU A 75 21.60 39.33 -6.32
C GLU A 75 20.91 38.01 -6.61
N ARG A 76 20.79 37.67 -7.89
CA ARG A 76 20.69 36.28 -8.30
C ARG A 76 21.98 35.60 -7.91
N SER A 77 22.04 35.06 -6.70
CA SER A 77 23.04 34.07 -6.33
C SER A 77 22.76 32.83 -7.16
N THR A 78 23.30 32.81 -8.39
CA THR A 78 23.53 31.56 -9.09
C THR A 78 24.50 30.78 -8.23
N LEU A 79 23.99 29.81 -7.46
CA LEU A 79 24.80 28.75 -6.88
C LEU A 79 25.41 27.97 -8.04
N SER A 80 26.52 28.49 -8.57
CA SER A 80 27.44 27.76 -9.42
C SER A 80 28.01 26.66 -8.55
N LEU A 81 27.39 25.49 -8.58
CA LEU A 81 28.02 24.26 -8.13
C LEU A 81 29.21 24.03 -9.05
N GLU A 82 30.37 24.57 -8.69
CA GLU A 82 31.61 24.16 -9.33
C GLU A 82 31.73 22.63 -9.18
N PRO A 83 32.04 21.88 -10.24
CA PRO A 83 32.24 20.46 -10.12
C PRO A 83 33.39 20.24 -9.15
N ALA A 84 33.07 19.73 -7.95
CA ALA A 84 34.08 19.34 -6.97
C ALA A 84 35.09 18.47 -7.72
N ARG A 85 36.35 18.91 -7.76
CA ARG A 85 37.43 18.12 -8.36
C ARG A 85 37.35 16.75 -7.70
N ARG A 86 36.88 15.73 -8.43
CA ARG A 86 37.06 14.34 -8.03
C ARG A 86 38.58 14.15 -7.99
N ARG A 87 39.17 14.31 -6.80
CA ARG A 87 40.39 13.57 -6.49
C ARG A 87 40.02 12.14 -6.86
N GLU A 88 40.72 11.55 -7.81
CA GLU A 88 40.72 10.10 -7.99
C GLU A 88 41.26 9.52 -6.69
N ALA A 89 40.41 9.46 -5.67
CA ALA A 89 40.65 8.70 -4.48
C ALA A 89 40.67 7.27 -4.97
N ARG A 90 41.87 6.78 -5.26
CA ARG A 90 42.12 5.37 -5.53
C ARG A 90 41.46 4.62 -4.38
N MET A 91 40.32 3.99 -4.65
CA MET A 91 39.58 3.29 -3.62
C MET A 91 40.54 2.30 -2.97
N ALA A 92 40.68 2.38 -1.65
CA ALA A 92 41.50 1.44 -0.91
C ALA A 92 41.10 0.03 -1.33
N ALA A 93 42.08 -0.81 -1.68
CA ALA A 93 41.82 -2.18 -2.07
C ALA A 93 42.22 -3.13 -0.95
N ILE A 94 41.70 -4.36 -0.96
CA ILE A 94 42.10 -5.39 0.03
C ILE A 94 43.60 -5.68 0.00
N GLY A 95 44.26 -5.41 -1.13
CA GLY A 95 45.71 -5.47 -1.26
C GLY A 95 46.45 -4.42 -0.43
N ASP A 96 45.88 -3.23 -0.27
CA ASP A 96 46.45 -2.17 0.55
C ASP A 96 46.34 -2.50 2.03
N VAL A 97 45.19 -3.05 2.46
CA VAL A 97 45.00 -3.59 3.81
C VAL A 97 46.00 -4.71 4.10
N ALA A 98 46.13 -5.70 3.21
CA ALA A 98 47.03 -6.82 3.38
C ALA A 98 48.49 -6.37 3.53
N ARG A 99 48.91 -5.38 2.72
CA ARG A 99 50.25 -4.79 2.79
C ARG A 99 50.48 -4.06 4.11
N LEU A 100 49.54 -3.22 4.54
CA LEU A 100 49.65 -2.45 5.78
C LEU A 100 49.62 -3.35 7.02
N ALA A 101 48.78 -4.39 7.01
CA ALA A 101 48.70 -5.38 8.09
C ALA A 101 49.83 -6.42 8.05
N GLY A 102 50.66 -6.48 7.01
CA GLY A 102 51.76 -7.45 6.88
C GLY A 102 51.29 -8.89 6.72
N VAL A 103 50.20 -9.13 5.99
CA VAL A 103 49.60 -10.45 5.75
C VAL A 103 49.31 -10.69 4.26
N SER A 104 48.95 -11.91 3.88
CA SER A 104 48.48 -12.19 2.51
C SER A 104 47.06 -11.64 2.27
N LYS A 105 46.71 -11.33 1.02
CA LYS A 105 45.33 -10.92 0.64
C LYS A 105 44.27 -11.91 1.13
N ALA A 106 44.58 -13.21 1.05
CA ALA A 106 43.70 -14.25 1.54
C ALA A 106 43.50 -14.18 3.06
N THR A 107 44.55 -13.90 3.82
CA THR A 107 44.47 -13.76 5.30
C THR A 107 43.70 -12.49 5.67
N ALA A 108 43.95 -11.37 4.99
CA ALA A 108 43.19 -10.14 5.19
C ALA A 108 41.69 -10.33 4.89
N SER A 109 41.37 -11.04 3.79
CA SER A 109 39.98 -11.39 3.45
C SER A 109 39.31 -12.24 4.54
N ARG A 110 39.96 -13.31 5.02
CA ARG A 110 39.40 -14.15 6.10
C ARG A 110 39.24 -13.40 7.41
N ALA A 111 40.19 -12.53 7.74
CA ALA A 111 40.12 -11.71 8.94
C ALA A 111 38.91 -10.75 8.90
N LEU A 112 38.68 -10.07 7.77
CA LEU A 112 37.59 -9.11 7.59
C LEU A 112 36.22 -9.74 7.35
N THR A 113 36.16 -10.92 6.72
CA THR A 113 34.90 -11.63 6.42
C THR A 113 34.52 -12.65 7.49
N GLY A 114 35.40 -12.93 8.45
CA GLY A 114 35.20 -13.95 9.48
C GLY A 114 35.25 -15.40 8.98
N ASN A 115 35.55 -15.63 7.70
CA ASN A 115 35.52 -16.96 7.10
C ASN A 115 36.84 -17.74 7.34
N GLY A 116 36.86 -18.59 8.36
CA GLY A 116 37.98 -19.47 8.70
C GLY A 116 38.85 -18.95 9.86
N TYR A 117 39.82 -19.77 10.28
CA TYR A 117 40.66 -19.45 11.43
C TYR A 117 41.71 -18.39 11.09
N VAL A 118 41.71 -17.29 11.85
CA VAL A 118 42.77 -16.29 11.90
C VAL A 118 43.05 -16.01 13.36
N ALA A 119 44.32 -16.02 13.77
CA ALA A 119 44.70 -15.69 15.13
C ALA A 119 44.19 -14.29 15.50
N GLU A 120 43.68 -14.12 16.72
CA GLU A 120 43.00 -12.90 17.15
C GLU A 120 43.90 -11.66 17.03
N GLU A 121 45.20 -11.81 17.32
CA GLU A 121 46.20 -10.76 17.12
C GLU A 121 46.30 -10.32 15.64
N THR A 122 46.26 -11.29 14.72
CA THR A 122 46.31 -11.03 13.27
C THR A 122 45.02 -10.37 12.79
N ARG A 123 43.86 -10.79 13.31
CA ARG A 123 42.57 -10.18 13.01
C ARG A 123 42.56 -8.70 13.38
N ARG A 124 42.93 -8.37 14.63
CA ARG A 124 43.01 -6.99 15.12
C ARG A 124 43.95 -6.11 14.28
N ARG A 125 45.11 -6.65 13.87
CA ARG A 125 46.04 -5.95 12.95
C ARG A 125 45.39 -5.63 11.61
N VAL A 126 44.65 -6.58 11.04
CA VAL A 126 43.96 -6.37 9.76
C VAL A 126 42.83 -5.35 9.89
N GLU A 127 42.01 -5.43 10.94
CA GLU A 127 40.92 -4.48 11.20
C GLU A 127 41.45 -3.06 11.41
N THR A 128 42.55 -2.91 12.16
CA THR A 128 43.21 -1.61 12.37
C THR A 128 43.71 -1.03 11.05
N ALA A 129 44.39 -1.85 10.23
CA ALA A 129 44.87 -1.44 8.92
C ALA A 129 43.73 -1.06 7.96
N ALA A 130 42.61 -1.78 8.00
CA ALA A 130 41.43 -1.44 7.20
C ALA A 130 40.82 -0.10 7.63
N ALA A 131 40.67 0.12 8.94
CA ALA A 131 40.16 1.37 9.48
C ALA A 131 41.05 2.58 9.14
N GLU A 132 42.39 2.43 9.22
CA GLU A 132 43.36 3.49 8.92
C GLU A 132 43.21 4.04 7.49
N ILE A 133 42.94 3.16 6.53
CA ILE A 133 42.80 3.55 5.11
C ILE A 133 41.35 3.69 4.65
N GLY A 134 40.38 3.58 5.57
CA GLY A 134 38.96 3.62 5.27
C GLY A 134 38.49 2.47 4.35
N TYR A 135 39.16 1.31 4.39
CA TYR A 135 38.75 0.15 3.62
C TYR A 135 37.57 -0.55 4.27
N ILE A 136 36.50 -0.72 3.51
CA ILE A 136 35.36 -1.57 3.86
C ILE A 136 35.29 -2.69 2.83
N ALA A 137 35.16 -3.93 3.27
CA ALA A 137 35.01 -5.06 2.35
C ALA A 137 33.76 -4.87 1.50
N SER A 138 33.90 -5.00 0.18
CA SER A 138 32.75 -4.89 -0.72
C SER A 138 31.78 -6.07 -0.49
N PRO A 139 30.46 -5.82 -0.38
CA PRO A 139 29.44 -6.86 -0.35
C PRO A 139 29.56 -7.83 -1.54
N ASP A 140 29.96 -7.35 -2.72
CA ASP A 140 30.18 -8.19 -3.91
C ASP A 140 31.35 -9.18 -3.69
N ALA A 141 32.43 -8.74 -3.03
CA ALA A 141 33.56 -9.61 -2.73
C ALA A 141 33.23 -10.63 -1.63
N ALA A 142 32.41 -10.24 -0.64
CA ALA A 142 31.92 -11.15 0.39
C ALA A 142 30.96 -12.19 -0.21
N SER A 143 30.02 -11.77 -1.06
CA SER A 143 29.03 -12.65 -1.70
C SER A 143 29.63 -13.66 -2.66
N LEU A 144 30.74 -13.35 -3.32
CA LEU A 144 31.49 -14.31 -4.14
C LEU A 144 32.05 -15.47 -3.31
N VAL A 145 32.33 -15.24 -2.02
CA VAL A 145 32.87 -16.25 -1.10
C VAL A 145 31.74 -17.01 -0.38
N THR A 146 30.70 -16.31 0.07
CA THR A 146 29.60 -16.89 0.85
C THR A 146 28.46 -17.45 -0.02
N GLY A 147 28.41 -17.06 -1.30
CA GLY A 147 27.28 -17.31 -2.20
C GLY A 147 26.03 -16.46 -1.89
N ARG A 148 26.09 -15.56 -0.90
CA ARG A 148 24.94 -14.77 -0.41
C ARG A 148 25.22 -13.28 -0.49
N THR A 149 24.25 -12.54 -0.99
CA THR A 149 24.32 -11.08 -1.10
C THR A 149 24.00 -10.37 0.21
N LYS A 150 23.40 -11.07 1.18
CA LYS A 150 22.88 -10.49 2.43
C LYS A 150 21.95 -9.31 2.15
N ASN A 151 21.08 -9.48 1.16
CA ASN A 151 20.15 -8.45 0.73
C ASN A 151 18.79 -9.06 0.41
N VAL A 152 17.71 -8.46 0.88
CA VAL A 152 16.33 -8.93 0.64
C VAL A 152 15.59 -7.89 -0.19
N GLY A 153 14.95 -8.35 -1.26
CA GLY A 153 14.08 -7.52 -2.07
C GLY A 153 12.72 -7.35 -1.41
N VAL A 154 12.24 -6.12 -1.27
CA VAL A 154 10.90 -5.83 -0.73
C VAL A 154 10.07 -5.17 -1.80
N VAL A 155 8.91 -5.75 -2.08
CA VAL A 155 8.02 -5.36 -3.17
C VAL A 155 6.73 -4.84 -2.57
N ILE A 156 6.40 -3.57 -2.82
CA ILE A 156 5.21 -2.90 -2.27
C ILE A 156 4.50 -2.09 -3.35
N PRO A 157 3.17 -1.86 -3.24
CA PRO A 157 2.42 -1.04 -4.20
C PRO A 157 2.54 0.47 -3.93
N PHE A 158 2.79 0.87 -2.68
CA PHE A 158 2.88 2.27 -2.30
C PHE A 158 3.91 2.50 -1.21
N VAL A 159 4.77 3.51 -1.37
CA VAL A 159 5.76 3.93 -0.38
C VAL A 159 5.23 4.99 0.60
N ASN A 160 4.16 5.69 0.22
CA ASN A 160 3.68 6.89 0.89
C ASN A 160 2.36 6.67 1.65
N ARG A 161 2.01 5.41 1.91
CA ARG A 161 0.81 5.03 2.64
C ARG A 161 1.21 4.44 3.98
N TRP A 162 0.55 4.89 5.05
CA TRP A 162 0.99 4.63 6.42
C TRP A 162 1.20 3.13 6.69
N PHE A 163 0.21 2.29 6.35
CA PHE A 163 0.30 0.84 6.55
C PHE A 163 1.59 0.24 5.94
N PHE A 164 1.91 0.61 4.69
CA PHE A 164 3.07 0.09 4.00
C PHE A 164 4.38 0.65 4.55
N GLY A 165 4.38 1.91 5.03
CA GLY A 165 5.51 2.51 5.73
C GLY A 165 5.85 1.77 7.02
N GLU A 166 4.84 1.47 7.85
CA GLU A 166 5.01 0.72 9.10
C GLU A 166 5.51 -0.71 8.87
N VAL A 167 4.94 -1.42 7.89
CA VAL A 167 5.43 -2.75 7.50
C VAL A 167 6.89 -2.67 7.04
N LEU A 168 7.22 -1.69 6.19
CA LEU A 168 8.57 -1.50 5.65
C LEU A 168 9.58 -1.20 6.77
N GLU A 169 9.22 -0.36 7.73
CA GLU A 169 10.05 -0.09 8.91
C GLU A 169 10.26 -1.35 9.76
N GLY A 170 9.21 -2.14 9.97
CA GLY A 170 9.30 -3.43 10.65
C GLY A 170 10.24 -4.42 9.96
N ILE A 171 10.18 -4.48 8.62
CA ILE A 171 11.07 -5.30 7.79
C ILE A 171 12.51 -4.77 7.88
N GLU A 172 12.72 -3.48 7.67
CA GLU A 172 14.06 -2.84 7.64
C GLU A 172 14.80 -3.08 8.95
N ARG A 173 14.18 -2.78 10.10
CA ARG A 173 14.81 -2.95 11.42
C ARG A 173 15.17 -4.41 11.70
N ALA A 174 14.31 -5.34 11.29
CA ALA A 174 14.53 -6.77 11.48
C ALA A 174 15.65 -7.31 10.57
N LEU A 175 15.72 -6.87 9.30
CA LEU A 175 16.80 -7.21 8.40
C LEU A 175 18.14 -6.62 8.85
N LEU A 176 18.14 -5.35 9.25
CA LEU A 176 19.34 -4.66 9.74
C LEU A 176 19.92 -5.39 10.97
N THR A 177 19.06 -5.80 11.90
CA THR A 177 19.46 -6.60 13.08
C THR A 177 20.05 -7.96 12.68
N ALA A 178 19.57 -8.55 11.60
CA ALA A 178 20.08 -9.81 11.06
C ALA A 178 21.31 -9.65 10.15
N GLY A 179 21.81 -8.41 9.94
CA GLY A 179 22.94 -8.12 9.06
C GLY A 179 22.59 -8.24 7.57
N TYR A 180 21.34 -7.94 7.20
CA TYR A 180 20.85 -7.89 5.83
C TYR A 180 20.52 -6.46 5.41
N ASP A 181 20.86 -6.13 4.17
CA ASP A 181 20.37 -4.95 3.46
C ASP A 181 18.94 -5.18 2.93
N LEU A 182 18.26 -4.06 2.64
CA LEU A 182 16.95 -4.03 2.00
C LEU A 182 17.06 -3.35 0.63
N THR A 183 16.51 -3.98 -0.41
CA THR A 183 16.29 -3.35 -1.71
C THR A 183 14.80 -3.18 -1.98
N LEU A 184 14.35 -1.94 -2.08
CA LEU A 184 12.94 -1.60 -2.27
C LEU A 184 12.55 -1.55 -3.75
N TYR A 185 11.42 -2.19 -4.07
CA TYR A 185 10.75 -2.14 -5.36
C TYR A 185 9.33 -1.63 -5.18
N ASN A 186 9.08 -0.39 -5.59
CA ASN A 186 7.74 0.19 -5.64
C ASN A 186 7.08 -0.20 -6.96
N LEU A 187 6.00 -0.99 -6.91
CA LEU A 187 5.32 -1.51 -8.08
C LEU A 187 4.08 -0.69 -8.45
N SER A 188 3.88 -0.49 -9.74
CA SER A 188 2.57 -0.20 -10.30
C SER A 188 1.70 -1.47 -10.34
N ASP A 189 0.38 -1.31 -10.30
CA ASP A 189 -0.59 -2.42 -10.38
C ASP A 189 -0.36 -3.31 -11.61
N SER A 190 0.07 -2.73 -12.74
CA SER A 190 0.39 -3.46 -13.95
C SER A 190 1.38 -2.68 -14.83
N GLY A 191 1.83 -3.31 -15.92
CA GLY A 191 2.59 -2.66 -16.97
C GLY A 191 4.06 -3.08 -17.07
N PRO A 192 4.81 -2.45 -18.02
CA PRO A 192 6.16 -2.87 -18.37
C PRO A 192 7.16 -2.72 -17.21
N ASP A 193 6.92 -1.78 -16.29
CA ASP A 193 7.78 -1.60 -15.12
C ASP A 193 7.69 -2.77 -14.15
N ARG A 194 6.49 -3.30 -13.91
CA ARG A 194 6.28 -4.49 -13.09
C ARG A 194 6.99 -5.70 -13.69
N ALA A 195 6.78 -5.96 -14.98
CA ALA A 195 7.45 -7.07 -15.68
C ALA A 195 8.98 -6.93 -15.56
N ARG A 196 9.53 -5.73 -15.73
CA ARG A 196 10.96 -5.45 -15.60
C ARG A 196 11.48 -5.71 -14.18
N VAL A 197 10.69 -5.47 -13.14
CA VAL A 197 11.09 -5.82 -11.76
C VAL A 197 11.27 -7.33 -11.61
N PHE A 198 10.29 -8.15 -11.99
CA PHE A 198 10.37 -9.61 -11.81
C PHE A 198 11.34 -10.29 -12.78
N GLU A 199 11.32 -9.91 -14.06
CA GLU A 199 12.11 -10.59 -15.09
C GLU A 199 13.58 -10.19 -15.09
N PHE A 200 13.89 -8.96 -14.66
CA PHE A 200 15.24 -8.40 -14.78
C PHE A 200 15.86 -8.04 -13.44
N PHE A 201 15.19 -7.29 -12.56
CA PHE A 201 15.81 -6.84 -11.30
C PHE A 201 15.86 -7.93 -10.24
N LEU A 202 14.73 -8.52 -9.90
CA LEU A 202 14.64 -9.62 -8.95
C LEU A 202 15.30 -10.90 -9.50
N ALA A 203 15.41 -11.04 -10.81
CA ALA A 203 16.10 -12.16 -11.45
C ALA A 203 17.63 -12.16 -11.23
N ARG A 204 18.26 -11.01 -10.94
CA ARG A 204 19.71 -10.93 -10.69
C ARG A 204 20.09 -11.56 -9.36
N LYS A 205 21.33 -12.01 -9.23
CA LYS A 205 21.96 -12.32 -7.94
C LYS A 205 22.30 -11.03 -7.16
N ARG A 206 21.30 -10.21 -6.87
CA ARG A 206 21.40 -9.00 -6.03
C ARG A 206 20.62 -9.11 -4.72
N VAL A 207 19.63 -9.99 -4.69
CA VAL A 207 18.80 -10.28 -3.52
C VAL A 207 18.72 -11.79 -3.34
N ASP A 208 18.80 -12.23 -2.10
CA ASP A 208 18.77 -13.63 -1.70
C ASP A 208 17.33 -14.14 -1.54
N ALA A 209 16.38 -13.26 -1.19
CA ALA A 209 14.97 -13.55 -1.04
C ALA A 209 14.10 -12.33 -1.39
N VAL A 210 12.78 -12.55 -1.45
CA VAL A 210 11.78 -11.50 -1.74
C VAL A 210 10.66 -11.52 -0.71
N ILE A 211 10.28 -10.34 -0.22
CA ILE A 211 9.05 -10.11 0.56
C ILE A 211 8.11 -9.27 -0.32
N ALA A 212 6.90 -9.76 -0.56
CA ALA A 212 5.85 -9.00 -1.24
C ALA A 212 4.80 -8.56 -0.21
N VAL A 213 4.48 -7.27 -0.17
CA VAL A 213 3.54 -6.69 0.81
C VAL A 213 2.32 -6.13 0.10
N GLY A 214 1.15 -6.72 0.32
CA GLY A 214 -0.11 -6.25 -0.25
C GLY A 214 -0.12 -6.25 -1.78
N VAL A 215 0.64 -7.14 -2.42
CA VAL A 215 0.71 -7.27 -3.87
C VAL A 215 0.11 -8.61 -4.28
N ASP A 216 -0.81 -8.57 -5.25
CA ASP A 216 -1.27 -9.76 -5.94
C ASP A 216 -0.27 -10.17 -7.02
N LEU A 217 0.43 -11.27 -6.80
CA LEU A 217 1.42 -11.83 -7.72
C LEU A 217 0.75 -12.82 -8.67
N ALA A 218 1.04 -12.66 -9.96
CA ALA A 218 0.62 -13.62 -10.96
C ALA A 218 1.46 -14.91 -10.86
N GLU A 219 0.88 -16.05 -11.24
CA GLU A 219 1.56 -17.36 -11.18
C GLU A 219 2.92 -17.36 -11.89
N HIS A 220 3.04 -16.65 -13.01
CA HIS A 220 4.29 -16.57 -13.76
C HIS A 220 5.39 -15.79 -13.03
N GLU A 221 5.04 -14.83 -12.18
CA GLU A 221 5.97 -14.04 -11.35
C GLU A 221 6.50 -14.87 -10.19
N VAL A 222 5.61 -15.61 -9.52
CA VAL A 222 5.96 -16.59 -8.47
C VAL A 222 6.89 -17.66 -9.06
N ALA A 223 6.49 -18.29 -10.17
CA ALA A 223 7.29 -19.31 -10.84
C ALA A 223 8.65 -18.77 -11.34
N ALA A 224 8.75 -17.47 -11.67
CA ALA A 224 10.01 -16.85 -12.05
C ALA A 224 10.99 -16.75 -10.87
N LEU A 225 10.51 -16.49 -9.66
CA LEU A 225 11.33 -16.47 -8.45
C LEU A 225 11.72 -17.90 -8.03
N ASP A 226 10.77 -18.83 -8.07
CA ASP A 226 11.00 -20.25 -7.73
C ASP A 226 12.06 -20.90 -8.62
N ARG A 227 11.99 -20.69 -9.95
CA ARG A 227 13.01 -21.20 -10.90
C ARG A 227 14.43 -20.70 -10.61
N ARG A 228 14.57 -19.66 -9.80
CA ARG A 228 15.85 -19.04 -9.43
C ARG A 228 16.22 -19.32 -7.98
N GLU A 229 15.49 -20.20 -7.31
CA GLU A 229 15.70 -20.58 -5.90
C GLU A 229 15.69 -19.36 -4.97
N LYS A 230 14.80 -18.39 -5.25
CA LYS A 230 14.63 -17.19 -4.43
C LYS A 230 13.38 -17.35 -3.57
N PRO A 231 13.54 -17.57 -2.26
CA PRO A 231 12.40 -17.64 -1.37
C PRO A 231 11.52 -16.41 -1.48
N LEU A 232 10.21 -16.63 -1.55
CA LEU A 232 9.18 -15.59 -1.59
C LEU A 232 8.29 -15.72 -0.36
N VAL A 233 8.10 -14.61 0.35
CA VAL A 233 7.12 -14.48 1.42
C VAL A 233 6.13 -13.38 1.07
N CYS A 234 4.84 -13.69 1.14
CA CYS A 234 3.76 -12.74 0.90
C CYS A 234 3.16 -12.29 2.23
N LEU A 235 3.03 -10.97 2.43
CA LEU A 235 2.33 -10.35 3.54
C LEU A 235 1.05 -9.72 2.98
N GLY A 236 -0.09 -10.33 3.23
CA GLY A 236 -1.31 -10.08 2.46
C GLY A 236 -1.16 -10.44 0.98
N GLY A 237 -2.03 -9.90 0.12
CA GLY A 237 -2.02 -10.14 -1.32
C GLY A 237 -2.17 -11.61 -1.71
N THR A 238 -1.81 -11.98 -2.93
CA THR A 238 -1.86 -13.36 -3.44
C THR A 238 -0.51 -13.75 -4.02
N GLY A 239 -0.14 -15.04 -3.94
CA GLY A 239 1.20 -15.50 -4.31
C GLY A 239 1.32 -16.99 -4.58
N GLY A 240 0.22 -17.66 -4.98
CA GLY A 240 0.22 -19.09 -5.27
C GLY A 240 0.68 -19.94 -4.07
N THR A 241 1.76 -20.70 -4.27
CA THR A 241 2.34 -21.62 -3.27
C THR A 241 3.36 -20.96 -2.33
N ALA A 242 3.58 -19.65 -2.42
CA ALA A 242 4.51 -18.94 -1.57
C ALA A 242 4.06 -18.95 -0.09
N ALA A 243 5.03 -18.86 0.83
CA ALA A 243 4.72 -18.69 2.25
C ALA A 243 3.93 -17.39 2.45
N ARG A 244 2.81 -17.44 3.17
CA ARG A 244 1.90 -16.32 3.32
C ARG A 244 1.67 -16.00 4.80
N LEU A 245 1.69 -14.71 5.10
CA LEU A 245 1.27 -14.15 6.38
C LEU A 245 0.15 -13.15 6.07
N SER A 246 -0.99 -13.26 6.74
CA SER A 246 -2.07 -12.29 6.60
C SER A 246 -2.96 -12.31 7.83
N VAL A 247 -3.62 -11.20 8.09
CA VAL A 247 -4.79 -11.20 8.97
C VAL A 247 -5.98 -11.83 8.27
N ASP A 248 -7.02 -12.19 9.02
CA ASP A 248 -8.30 -12.61 8.45
C ASP A 248 -9.15 -11.37 8.18
N ASP A 249 -9.01 -10.80 6.98
CA ASP A 249 -9.71 -9.58 6.58
C ASP A 249 -11.24 -9.72 6.57
N ARG A 250 -11.76 -10.94 6.36
CA ARG A 250 -13.21 -11.20 6.43
C ARG A 250 -13.66 -11.16 7.88
N ALA A 251 -12.94 -11.81 8.79
CA ALA A 251 -13.21 -11.73 10.23
C ALA A 251 -13.06 -10.31 10.78
N VAL A 252 -12.10 -9.52 10.27
CA VAL A 252 -11.94 -8.10 10.62
C VAL A 252 -13.18 -7.29 10.21
N GLY A 253 -13.66 -7.45 8.98
CA GLY A 253 -14.87 -6.77 8.51
C GLY A 253 -16.11 -7.18 9.30
N GLN A 254 -16.22 -8.46 9.64
CA GLN A 254 -17.28 -9.00 10.49
C GLN A 254 -17.23 -8.39 11.90
N LEU A 255 -16.06 -8.44 12.56
CA LEU A 255 -15.86 -7.93 13.92
C LEU A 255 -16.21 -6.43 14.04
N ALA A 256 -15.75 -5.61 13.09
CA ALA A 256 -16.04 -4.18 13.07
C ALA A 256 -17.55 -3.91 12.91
N THR A 257 -18.23 -4.68 12.06
CA THR A 257 -19.66 -4.52 11.79
C THR A 257 -20.52 -5.03 12.94
N GLU A 258 -20.17 -6.19 13.51
CA GLU A 258 -20.79 -6.73 14.71
C GLU A 258 -20.70 -5.76 15.87
N HIS A 259 -19.56 -5.11 16.09
CA HIS A 259 -19.43 -4.07 17.12
C HIS A 259 -20.51 -2.99 16.99
N LEU A 260 -20.73 -2.47 15.79
CA LEU A 260 -21.76 -1.46 15.52
C LEU A 260 -23.19 -2.02 15.70
N LEU A 261 -23.44 -3.26 15.26
CA LEU A 261 -24.73 -3.93 15.45
C LEU A 261 -25.04 -4.14 16.94
N HIS A 262 -24.06 -4.54 17.75
CA HIS A 262 -24.22 -4.71 19.20
C HIS A 262 -24.52 -3.38 19.92
N LEU A 263 -24.08 -2.25 19.36
CA LEU A 263 -24.45 -0.91 19.82
C LEU A 263 -25.85 -0.47 19.35
N GLY A 264 -26.55 -1.32 18.60
CA GLY A 264 -27.93 -1.10 18.13
C GLY A 264 -28.04 -0.41 16.78
N HIS A 265 -26.94 -0.21 16.05
CA HIS A 265 -27.00 0.41 14.73
C HIS A 265 -27.52 -0.58 13.69
N THR A 266 -28.58 -0.21 12.97
CA THR A 266 -29.13 -1.02 11.87
C THR A 266 -28.94 -0.39 10.49
N ARG A 267 -28.64 0.92 10.45
CA ARG A 267 -28.30 1.69 9.24
C ARG A 267 -26.80 1.96 9.21
N ILE A 268 -26.04 0.93 8.84
CA ILE A 268 -24.59 0.96 8.78
C ILE A 268 -24.16 1.06 7.32
N ALA A 269 -23.31 2.04 7.02
CA ALA A 269 -22.65 2.14 5.74
C ALA A 269 -21.21 1.62 5.81
N HIS A 270 -20.70 1.10 4.70
CA HIS A 270 -19.33 0.66 4.54
C HIS A 270 -18.58 1.57 3.55
N LEU A 271 -17.52 2.23 4.02
CA LEU A 271 -16.56 2.87 3.12
C LEU A 271 -15.52 1.82 2.73
N ALA A 272 -15.73 1.21 1.57
CA ALA A 272 -14.91 0.15 1.02
C ALA A 272 -13.71 0.70 0.23
N GLY A 273 -12.67 -0.12 0.09
CA GLY A 273 -11.59 0.16 -0.86
C GLY A 273 -12.02 -0.03 -2.31
N ALA A 274 -11.40 0.72 -3.23
CA ALA A 274 -11.70 0.65 -4.66
C ALA A 274 -11.50 -0.77 -5.25
N GLY A 275 -12.50 -1.24 -5.99
CA GLY A 275 -12.55 -2.56 -6.59
C GLY A 275 -12.91 -3.68 -5.61
N ALA A 276 -13.49 -3.35 -4.44
CA ALA A 276 -13.93 -4.34 -3.46
C ALA A 276 -15.03 -5.26 -4.02
N SER A 277 -15.93 -4.76 -4.86
CA SER A 277 -16.97 -5.58 -5.50
C SER A 277 -16.43 -6.42 -6.65
N GLU A 278 -15.47 -5.89 -7.41
CA GLU A 278 -14.90 -6.56 -8.59
C GLU A 278 -13.85 -7.62 -8.23
N ARG A 279 -13.19 -7.47 -7.07
CA ARG A 279 -12.09 -8.33 -6.62
C ARG A 279 -12.36 -8.83 -5.18
N PRO A 280 -13.26 -9.80 -5.01
CA PRO A 280 -13.73 -10.24 -3.69
C PRO A 280 -12.64 -10.85 -2.79
N ASP A 281 -11.59 -11.41 -3.39
CA ASP A 281 -10.49 -12.08 -2.67
C ASP A 281 -9.38 -11.11 -2.19
N THR A 282 -9.51 -9.81 -2.49
CA THR A 282 -8.58 -8.77 -2.03
C THR A 282 -8.91 -8.33 -0.59
N VAL A 283 -7.99 -7.63 0.07
CA VAL A 283 -8.19 -7.07 1.41
C VAL A 283 -9.52 -6.29 1.51
N GLN A 284 -9.76 -5.38 0.57
CA GLN A 284 -10.98 -4.58 0.51
C GLN A 284 -12.23 -5.42 0.19
N GLY A 285 -12.10 -6.46 -0.64
CA GLY A 285 -13.20 -7.38 -0.95
C GLY A 285 -13.58 -8.26 0.24
N LEU A 286 -12.59 -8.80 0.96
CA LEU A 286 -12.78 -9.64 2.14
C LEU A 286 -13.42 -8.85 3.29
N ARG A 287 -12.95 -7.62 3.56
CA ARG A 287 -13.56 -6.72 4.54
C ARG A 287 -15.02 -6.40 4.19
N ARG A 288 -15.30 -6.15 2.89
CA ARG A 288 -16.68 -5.96 2.38
C ARG A 288 -17.54 -7.22 2.59
N HIS A 289 -17.00 -8.41 2.36
CA HIS A 289 -17.72 -9.65 2.63
C HIS A 289 -18.05 -9.82 4.12
N GLY A 290 -17.09 -9.58 5.01
CA GLY A 290 -17.33 -9.61 6.45
C GLY A 290 -18.45 -8.66 6.90
N PHE A 291 -18.50 -7.45 6.33
CA PHE A 291 -19.59 -6.50 6.55
C PHE A 291 -20.95 -7.07 6.11
N LEU A 292 -21.04 -7.57 4.88
CA LEU A 292 -22.29 -8.13 4.34
C LEU A 292 -22.76 -9.35 5.13
N ASP A 293 -21.83 -10.23 5.53
CA ASP A 293 -22.14 -11.42 6.31
C ASP A 293 -22.70 -11.05 7.70
N ALA A 294 -22.07 -10.09 8.39
CA ALA A 294 -22.52 -9.62 9.70
C ALA A 294 -23.91 -8.96 9.62
N MET A 295 -24.14 -8.12 8.60
CA MET A 295 -25.44 -7.51 8.36
C MET A 295 -26.52 -8.57 8.08
N GLY A 296 -26.22 -9.52 7.19
CA GLY A 296 -27.13 -10.61 6.84
C GLY A 296 -27.45 -11.51 8.03
N ALA A 297 -26.47 -11.84 8.86
CA ALA A 297 -26.64 -12.64 10.08
C ALA A 297 -27.53 -11.92 11.11
N ALA A 298 -27.51 -10.59 11.15
CA ALA A 298 -28.41 -9.78 11.97
C ALA A 298 -29.80 -9.54 11.34
N GLY A 299 -30.06 -10.09 10.15
CA GLY A 299 -31.33 -9.93 9.44
C GLY A 299 -31.49 -8.59 8.72
N HIS A 300 -30.39 -7.92 8.39
CA HIS A 300 -30.36 -6.67 7.63
C HIS A 300 -29.79 -6.90 6.23
N ASP A 301 -30.38 -6.23 5.23
CA ASP A 301 -29.93 -6.27 3.84
C ASP A 301 -29.51 -4.85 3.42
N PRO A 302 -28.21 -4.51 3.49
CA PRO A 302 -27.72 -3.19 3.13
C PRO A 302 -27.91 -2.94 1.63
N SER A 303 -28.36 -1.72 1.30
CA SER A 303 -28.50 -1.31 -0.10
C SER A 303 -27.13 -1.23 -0.77
N PRO A 304 -27.02 -1.42 -2.10
CA PRO A 304 -25.79 -1.09 -2.83
C PRO A 304 -25.28 0.34 -2.57
N ALA A 305 -26.17 1.28 -2.23
CA ALA A 305 -25.79 2.65 -1.87
C ALA A 305 -25.11 2.78 -0.49
N ASP A 306 -25.27 1.77 0.38
CA ASP A 306 -24.63 1.74 1.70
C ASP A 306 -23.18 1.26 1.62
N VAL A 307 -22.72 0.74 0.47
CA VAL A 307 -21.34 0.34 0.24
C VAL A 307 -20.70 1.29 -0.78
N VAL A 308 -19.84 2.19 -0.30
CA VAL A 308 -19.19 3.21 -1.13
C VAL A 308 -17.73 2.86 -1.33
N GLU A 309 -17.35 2.56 -2.57
CA GLU A 309 -15.97 2.30 -2.93
C GLU A 309 -15.18 3.59 -3.17
N THR A 310 -13.98 3.67 -2.59
CA THR A 310 -13.08 4.81 -2.75
C THR A 310 -11.62 4.38 -2.57
N GLU A 311 -10.69 5.22 -3.01
CA GLU A 311 -9.28 5.02 -2.68
C GLU A 311 -9.09 5.05 -1.16
N MET A 312 -8.40 4.04 -0.61
CA MET A 312 -8.14 3.90 0.84
C MET A 312 -7.12 4.93 1.33
N THR A 313 -7.52 6.19 1.34
CA THR A 313 -6.72 7.35 1.72
C THR A 313 -7.60 8.34 2.46
N MET A 314 -7.02 9.20 3.30
CA MET A 314 -7.79 10.23 4.00
C MET A 314 -8.63 11.13 3.06
N PRO A 315 -8.09 11.66 1.93
CA PRO A 315 -8.90 12.43 1.00
C PRO A 315 -10.00 11.59 0.30
N GLY A 316 -9.73 10.32 0.03
CA GLY A 316 -10.69 9.38 -0.54
C GLY A 316 -11.87 9.13 0.39
N GLY A 317 -11.60 8.88 1.68
CA GLY A 317 -12.61 8.73 2.72
C GLY A 317 -13.43 9.99 2.94
N TYR A 318 -12.77 11.16 2.96
CA TYR A 318 -13.46 12.45 3.09
C TYR A 318 -14.46 12.70 1.97
N ARG A 319 -14.06 12.51 0.70
CA ARG A 319 -14.96 12.70 -0.45
C ARG A 319 -16.12 11.70 -0.44
N ALA A 320 -15.83 10.42 -0.19
CA ALA A 320 -16.84 9.36 -0.14
C ALA A 320 -17.86 9.62 0.98
N ALA A 321 -17.39 9.99 2.17
CA ALA A 321 -18.24 10.29 3.31
C ALA A 321 -19.07 11.57 3.09
N LEU A 322 -18.53 12.62 2.46
CA LEU A 322 -19.33 13.80 2.09
C LEU A 322 -20.50 13.44 1.18
N GLN A 323 -20.24 12.61 0.17
CA GLN A 323 -21.29 12.16 -0.75
C GLN A 323 -22.33 11.29 -0.04
N LEU A 324 -21.88 10.33 0.77
CA LEU A 324 -22.73 9.42 1.52
C LEU A 324 -23.61 10.15 2.54
N LEU A 325 -23.00 11.00 3.38
CA LEU A 325 -23.67 11.67 4.49
C LEU A 325 -24.48 12.89 4.03
N GLY A 326 -24.14 13.48 2.88
CA GLY A 326 -24.86 14.58 2.26
C GLY A 326 -26.01 14.13 1.34
N HIS A 327 -26.17 12.83 1.09
CA HIS A 327 -27.23 12.33 0.22
C HIS A 327 -28.63 12.56 0.84
N PRO A 328 -29.62 13.06 0.08
CA PRO A 328 -30.98 13.20 0.58
C PRO A 328 -31.59 11.83 0.90
N GLY A 329 -32.02 11.61 2.14
CA GLY A 329 -32.64 10.34 2.54
C GLY A 329 -32.32 9.94 3.99
N PRO A 330 -32.68 8.71 4.39
CA PRO A 330 -32.32 8.20 5.70
C PRO A 330 -30.80 7.98 5.79
N ARG A 331 -30.10 8.92 6.43
CA ARG A 331 -28.65 8.86 6.66
C ARG A 331 -28.24 7.61 7.48
N PRO A 332 -27.07 7.00 7.21
CA PRO A 332 -26.51 5.99 8.11
C PRO A 332 -26.26 6.57 9.52
N THR A 333 -26.45 5.74 10.53
CA THR A 333 -26.11 6.08 11.93
C THR A 333 -24.76 5.52 12.34
N ALA A 334 -24.14 4.66 11.51
CA ALA A 334 -22.77 4.25 11.68
C ALA A 334 -22.06 4.03 10.35
N VAL A 335 -20.74 4.16 10.37
CA VAL A 335 -19.84 3.87 9.26
C VAL A 335 -18.78 2.87 9.71
N PHE A 336 -18.68 1.77 8.98
CA PHE A 336 -17.51 0.91 8.97
C PHE A 336 -16.58 1.37 7.84
N ALA A 337 -15.44 1.96 8.20
CA ALA A 337 -14.41 2.35 7.26
C ALA A 337 -13.38 1.22 7.10
N ALA A 338 -13.08 0.82 5.86
CA ALA A 338 -12.16 -0.28 5.58
C ALA A 338 -10.71 -0.02 6.03
N SER A 339 -10.35 1.22 6.37
CA SER A 339 -9.08 1.59 7.01
C SER A 339 -9.26 2.83 7.88
N ASP A 340 -8.30 3.08 8.77
CA ASP A 340 -8.28 4.25 9.65
C ASP A 340 -8.09 5.54 8.85
N GLU A 341 -7.34 5.52 7.75
CA GLU A 341 -7.25 6.66 6.83
C GLU A 341 -8.63 7.03 6.28
N LEU A 342 -9.45 6.04 5.88
CA LEU A 342 -10.83 6.29 5.46
C LEU A 342 -11.68 6.81 6.63
N ALA A 343 -11.51 6.26 7.83
CA ALA A 343 -12.23 6.67 9.03
C ALA A 343 -11.95 8.14 9.39
N PHE A 344 -10.69 8.58 9.38
CA PHE A 344 -10.34 9.99 9.61
C PHE A 344 -10.97 10.91 8.57
N GLY A 345 -10.99 10.49 7.31
CA GLY A 345 -11.73 11.18 6.25
C GLY A 345 -13.22 11.31 6.56
N ALA A 346 -13.85 10.23 7.04
CA ALA A 346 -15.26 10.22 7.43
C ALA A 346 -15.56 11.12 8.63
N LEU A 347 -14.72 11.09 9.67
CA LEU A 347 -14.83 11.97 10.83
C LEU A 347 -14.78 13.45 10.39
N ARG A 348 -13.83 13.81 9.51
CA ARG A 348 -13.71 15.17 8.98
C ARG A 348 -14.90 15.58 8.12
N ALA A 349 -15.49 14.65 7.36
CA ALA A 349 -16.68 14.91 6.56
C ALA A 349 -17.92 15.15 7.45
N ALA A 350 -18.10 14.34 8.50
CA ALA A 350 -19.17 14.51 9.47
C ALA A 350 -19.09 15.88 10.16
N GLU A 351 -17.91 16.27 10.62
CA GLU A 351 -17.65 17.60 11.20
C GLU A 351 -18.00 18.72 10.21
N ARG A 352 -17.58 18.59 8.94
CA ARG A 352 -17.87 19.57 7.89
C ARG A 352 -19.38 19.74 7.63
N LEU A 353 -20.16 18.66 7.78
CA LEU A 353 -21.61 18.65 7.61
C LEU A 353 -22.37 19.00 8.89
N GLY A 354 -21.66 19.25 10.01
CA GLY A 354 -22.27 19.55 11.30
C GLY A 354 -22.99 18.37 11.96
N ILE A 355 -22.59 17.13 11.62
CA ILE A 355 -23.13 15.90 12.22
C ILE A 355 -22.41 15.64 13.54
N ALA A 356 -23.15 15.51 14.64
CA ALA A 356 -22.54 15.30 15.95
C ALA A 356 -21.93 13.89 16.09
N MET A 357 -20.69 13.84 16.56
CA MET A 357 -19.91 12.61 16.72
C MET A 357 -19.56 12.40 18.20
N PRO A 358 -19.74 11.19 18.78
CA PRO A 358 -20.37 10.00 18.20
C PRO A 358 -21.91 9.99 18.28
N ALA A 359 -22.55 11.06 18.78
CA ALA A 359 -23.98 11.03 19.15
C ALA A 359 -24.95 10.72 18.00
N GLU A 360 -24.67 11.18 16.78
CA GLU A 360 -25.52 10.99 15.60
C GLU A 360 -24.91 10.10 14.52
N LEU A 361 -23.64 9.73 14.68
CA LEU A 361 -22.91 8.86 13.77
C LEU A 361 -21.90 8.09 14.63
N SER A 362 -21.71 6.80 14.39
CA SER A 362 -20.57 6.05 14.94
C SER A 362 -19.60 5.76 13.81
N VAL A 363 -18.28 5.78 14.06
CA VAL A 363 -17.26 5.43 13.06
C VAL A 363 -16.30 4.41 13.65
N VAL A 364 -16.14 3.28 12.98
CA VAL A 364 -15.11 2.27 13.29
C VAL A 364 -14.18 2.12 12.09
N GLY A 365 -12.88 2.10 12.36
CA GLY A 365 -11.83 1.89 11.37
C GLY A 365 -11.15 0.53 11.48
N VAL A 366 -10.06 0.38 10.73
CA VAL A 366 -9.16 -0.78 10.74
C VAL A 366 -7.75 -0.27 10.55
N ASP A 367 -6.77 -0.96 11.12
CA ASP A 367 -5.33 -0.87 10.95
C ASP A 367 -4.61 -0.52 12.25
N GLY A 368 -5.17 0.34 13.10
CA GLY A 368 -4.52 0.81 14.31
C GLY A 368 -3.52 1.92 14.04
N HIS A 369 -3.90 2.92 13.24
CA HIS A 369 -3.06 4.04 12.86
C HIS A 369 -2.52 4.80 14.07
N GLU A 370 -1.30 5.36 13.98
CA GLU A 370 -0.69 6.14 15.06
C GLU A 370 -1.57 7.31 15.59
N TYR A 371 -2.50 7.83 14.77
CA TYR A 371 -3.41 8.90 15.17
C TYR A 371 -4.76 8.39 15.69
N ALA A 372 -5.00 7.07 15.72
CA ALA A 372 -6.27 6.52 16.18
C ALA A 372 -6.58 6.92 17.62
N GLU A 373 -5.58 6.95 18.50
CA GLU A 373 -5.75 7.44 19.88
C GLU A 373 -6.05 8.95 19.92
N MET A 374 -5.34 9.76 19.13
CA MET A 374 -5.52 11.21 19.09
C MET A 374 -6.94 11.63 18.66
N PHE A 375 -7.58 10.85 17.77
CA PHE A 375 -8.94 11.10 17.30
C PHE A 375 -10.00 10.26 18.03
N ASP A 376 -9.62 9.58 19.12
CA ASP A 376 -10.49 8.64 19.84
C ASP A 376 -11.18 7.62 18.92
N LEU A 377 -10.49 7.18 17.86
CA LEU A 377 -11.01 6.26 16.86
C LEU A 377 -11.04 4.82 17.40
N THR A 378 -12.23 4.25 17.44
CA THR A 378 -12.46 2.81 17.58
C THR A 378 -11.96 2.12 16.31
N THR A 379 -11.06 1.15 16.44
CA THR A 379 -10.44 0.49 15.28
C THR A 379 -10.07 -0.94 15.57
N VAL A 380 -10.03 -1.78 14.54
CA VAL A 380 -9.43 -3.12 14.60
C VAL A 380 -7.94 -3.01 14.29
N GLU A 381 -7.11 -3.08 15.34
CA GLU A 381 -5.65 -2.98 15.26
C GLU A 381 -5.05 -4.27 14.67
N GLN A 382 -4.05 -4.13 13.79
CA GLN A 382 -3.38 -5.27 13.12
C GLN A 382 -1.84 -5.22 13.15
N TYR A 383 -1.23 -4.31 13.90
CA TYR A 383 0.22 -4.26 14.18
C TYR A 383 1.14 -4.37 12.94
N PRO A 384 1.06 -3.48 11.94
CA PRO A 384 1.75 -3.64 10.65
C PRO A 384 3.27 -3.84 10.76
N GLY A 385 3.96 -3.12 11.67
CA GLY A 385 5.40 -3.31 11.90
C GLY A 385 5.77 -4.70 12.45
N GLU A 386 4.92 -5.32 13.26
CA GLU A 386 5.12 -6.69 13.73
C GLU A 386 4.88 -7.72 12.63
N GLN A 387 3.92 -7.45 11.73
CA GLN A 387 3.74 -8.27 10.54
C GLN A 387 5.02 -8.25 9.68
N GLY A 388 5.61 -7.07 9.46
CA GLY A 388 6.88 -6.93 8.74
C GLY A 388 8.04 -7.69 9.39
N ARG A 389 8.20 -7.60 10.71
CA ARG A 389 9.18 -8.39 11.48
C ARG A 389 8.95 -9.90 11.32
N SER A 390 7.70 -10.33 11.35
CA SER A 390 7.32 -11.75 11.21
C SER A 390 7.67 -12.28 9.81
N ALA A 391 7.46 -11.47 8.76
CA ALA A 391 7.86 -11.81 7.39
C ALA A 391 9.38 -12.04 7.28
N VAL A 392 10.19 -11.20 7.92
CA VAL A 392 11.65 -11.38 7.98
C VAL A 392 12.02 -12.68 8.68
N GLY A 393 11.38 -13.00 9.80
CA GLY A 393 11.60 -14.27 10.50
C GLY A 393 11.30 -15.52 9.65
N VAL A 394 10.29 -15.45 8.78
CA VAL A 394 10.00 -16.51 7.79
C VAL A 394 11.08 -16.54 6.70
N VAL A 395 11.43 -15.40 6.11
CA VAL A 395 12.48 -15.31 5.07
C VAL A 395 13.82 -15.86 5.56
N LEU A 396 14.27 -15.47 6.75
CA LEU A 396 15.56 -15.94 7.30
C LEU A 396 15.56 -17.45 7.53
N ARG A 397 14.43 -18.04 7.95
CA ARG A 397 14.28 -19.50 8.04
C ARG A 397 14.35 -20.19 6.68
N LEU A 398 13.70 -19.63 5.66
CA LEU A 398 13.78 -20.15 4.29
C LEU A 398 15.20 -20.04 3.71
N LEU A 399 15.96 -19.03 4.14
CA LEU A 399 17.40 -18.90 3.85
C LEU A 399 18.28 -19.77 4.77
N GLY A 400 17.73 -20.52 5.71
CA GLY A 400 18.49 -21.39 6.62
C GLY A 400 19.27 -20.65 7.73
N GLU A 401 18.89 -19.42 8.08
CA GLU A 401 19.54 -18.57 9.10
C GLU A 401 18.69 -18.32 10.36
N GLY A 402 17.67 -19.15 10.62
CA GLY A 402 16.82 -19.03 11.81
C GLY A 402 17.15 -20.02 12.92
N ALA A 403 16.84 -19.68 14.17
CA ALA A 403 16.78 -20.65 15.26
C ALA A 403 15.71 -21.71 14.94
N VAL A 404 16.04 -22.99 15.09
CA VAL A 404 15.20 -24.17 14.78
C VAL A 404 13.97 -24.29 15.72
N ALA A 405 13.79 -23.36 16.65
CA ALA A 405 13.02 -23.59 17.87
C ALA A 405 11.49 -23.48 17.73
N ASP A 406 10.96 -22.73 16.76
CA ASP A 406 9.51 -22.66 16.52
C ASP A 406 9.15 -23.14 15.11
N PRO A 407 8.05 -23.90 14.95
CA PRO A 407 7.45 -24.17 13.64
C PRO A 407 7.37 -22.86 12.84
N LEU A 408 7.55 -22.94 11.52
CA LEU A 408 7.01 -21.88 10.65
C LEU A 408 5.57 -21.65 11.11
N PRO A 409 5.13 -20.39 11.36
CA PRO A 409 3.73 -20.14 11.67
C PRO A 409 2.94 -20.93 10.65
N ASP A 410 2.10 -21.83 11.15
CA ASP A 410 1.35 -22.77 10.33
C ASP A 410 0.76 -21.92 9.20
N SER A 411 1.10 -22.22 7.94
CA SER A 411 1.02 -21.24 6.85
C SER A 411 -0.41 -20.75 6.52
N GLY A 412 -1.39 -21.17 7.32
CA GLY A 412 -2.77 -20.71 7.28
C GLY A 412 -3.31 -20.05 8.56
N ALA A 413 -2.56 -19.98 9.67
CA ALA A 413 -3.03 -19.30 10.88
C ALA A 413 -2.95 -17.77 10.69
N PRO A 414 -4.06 -17.02 10.82
CA PRO A 414 -4.04 -15.58 10.64
C PRO A 414 -3.20 -14.86 11.70
N LEU A 415 -2.57 -13.76 11.30
CA LEU A 415 -1.91 -12.84 12.24
C LEU A 415 -2.95 -12.22 13.20
N PRO A 416 -2.56 -11.96 14.46
CA PRO A 416 -3.50 -11.48 15.46
C PRO A 416 -4.01 -10.07 15.14
N THR A 417 -5.30 -9.87 15.39
CA THR A 417 -5.95 -8.56 15.36
C THR A 417 -6.73 -8.33 16.65
N ARG A 418 -7.03 -7.07 16.98
CA ARG A 418 -7.79 -6.73 18.18
C ARG A 418 -8.66 -5.50 17.94
N LEU A 419 -9.94 -5.58 18.29
CA LEU A 419 -10.80 -4.40 18.36
C LEU A 419 -10.42 -3.57 19.60
N VAL A 420 -10.06 -2.30 19.38
CA VAL A 420 -9.86 -1.31 20.43
C VAL A 420 -10.97 -0.28 20.36
N VAL A 421 -11.79 -0.28 21.40
CA VAL A 421 -12.95 0.61 21.51
C VAL A 421 -12.52 1.95 22.11
N ARG A 422 -12.88 3.05 21.45
CA ARG A 422 -12.64 4.44 21.86
C ARG A 422 -13.92 5.28 21.65
N ALA A 423 -13.84 6.60 21.76
CA ALA A 423 -15.03 7.48 21.77
C ALA A 423 -15.72 7.68 20.41
N SER A 424 -15.17 7.20 19.29
CA SER A 424 -15.80 7.36 17.96
C SER A 424 -17.03 6.47 17.74
N THR A 425 -17.36 5.56 18.65
CA THR A 425 -18.56 4.73 18.59
C THR A 425 -19.39 4.86 19.88
N THR A 426 -20.70 4.86 19.75
CA THR A 426 -21.65 4.87 20.88
C THR A 426 -22.93 4.14 20.51
N ALA A 427 -23.88 4.01 21.45
CA ALA A 427 -25.17 3.42 21.19
C ALA A 427 -25.94 4.17 20.08
N ALA A 428 -26.71 3.45 19.27
CA ALA A 428 -27.46 4.05 18.18
C ALA A 428 -28.41 5.18 18.66
N PRO A 429 -28.53 6.27 17.89
CA PRO A 429 -29.47 7.34 18.21
C PRO A 429 -30.90 6.80 18.22
N ARG A 430 -31.69 7.25 19.21
CA ARG A 430 -33.08 6.83 19.42
C ARG A 430 -34.03 7.36 18.36
#